data_AF-A0A1V1WQU2-F1
#
_entry.id   AF-A0A1V1WQU2-F1
#
_cell.length_a   1.000
_cell.length_b   1.000
_cell.length_c   1.000
_cell.angle_alpha   90.00
_cell.angle_beta   90.00
_cell.angle_gamma   90.00
#
_symmetry.space_group_name_H-M   'P 1'
#
loop_
_entity.id
_entity.type
_entity.pdbx_description
1 polymer ?
#
loop_
_entity_poly.entity_id
_entity_poly.type
_entity_poly.pdbx_seq_one_letter_code
_entity_poly.pdbx_strand_id
1 'polypeptide(L)'
;MNLTAESPETDFLRHYVENAPHLMWFLGAGTSRTAGLPTATDIIWDLKQKYYCLYENQDLQSHDINNSAIKKKIQAYMDSQGFPALLSQEEYSFYFDLTFGKDNKAQQQYIHEALANEKVSLNIGHRVLAALMEMGQARIVFTTNFDEVIETAFAEVAGKNLSTFHLEGSYAALDALNAERFPLYAKVHGDFRYQNIKNLTEDLRNNDSEIHKCFLAASIRYGLVVSGYSGRDGNVMSMFRNALDQNNAFPHGLFWTVPRISGAEENVRKLIAYAKEKGVRAHLVETGTFDEMLSKIWRQVEGKPQTLDGKVRTAHVVSVSIPLPVPGKQFPILRTNALPILTLPVRCGMVDLDGTITFGDFKEKIIEKSPNAVLTYTDKILFWGDRDEVVKLFPADEIKSVVPLDFEDGAQSALASTFMKSFFEEALATALCHGKPLFRRRKHRTYHTVVQHHAANNPLFFGLRNVLNYNGKPGYITGNVPGLKDVTWAESVSIRLEERDGRLWVMLRPDIWITPLAKRQEARAFLRKRRLYRYNPKSYHLLDAWIEILLGEVGSGSAIKVSCFPDAEYSANFEVGTRTAYSRGGGYGR
;
A
#
# COMPACT_ATOMS: atom_id res chain seq x y z
N MET A 1 -15.53 26.01 -20.91
CA MET A 1 -16.38 25.53 -19.80
C MET A 1 -16.87 24.13 -20.11
N ASN A 2 -16.30 23.13 -19.45
CA ASN A 2 -16.92 21.83 -19.20
C ASN A 2 -16.32 21.42 -17.85
N LEU A 3 -17.09 21.64 -16.78
CA LEU A 3 -16.75 21.18 -15.44
C LEU A 3 -16.57 19.65 -15.52
N THR A 4 -15.40 19.22 -15.06
CA THR A 4 -14.97 17.82 -14.95
C THR A 4 -16.07 16.95 -14.38
N ALA A 5 -16.42 15.85 -15.08
CA ALA A 5 -17.23 14.79 -14.49
C ALA A 5 -16.51 14.29 -13.23
N GLU A 6 -17.09 14.58 -12.06
CA GLU A 6 -16.55 14.14 -10.79
C GLU A 6 -16.52 12.60 -10.75
N SER A 7 -15.49 12.03 -10.11
CA SER A 7 -15.39 10.58 -9.96
C SER A 7 -16.61 10.07 -9.17
N PRO A 8 -17.27 8.97 -9.59
CA PRO A 8 -18.41 8.39 -8.86
C PRO A 8 -18.13 8.10 -7.38
N GLU A 9 -16.86 7.86 -7.03
CA GLU A 9 -16.42 7.72 -5.64
C GLU A 9 -16.48 9.04 -4.87
N THR A 10 -16.04 10.15 -5.49
CA THR A 10 -16.02 11.47 -4.85
C THR A 10 -17.44 11.98 -4.61
N ASP A 11 -18.35 11.74 -5.56
CA ASP A 11 -19.76 12.06 -5.42
C ASP A 11 -20.40 11.27 -4.27
N PHE A 12 -20.10 9.98 -4.16
CA PHE A 12 -20.57 9.16 -3.05
C PHE A 12 -20.03 9.66 -1.70
N LEU A 13 -18.74 9.97 -1.60
CA LEU A 13 -18.14 10.46 -0.35
C LEU A 13 -18.76 11.79 0.09
N ARG A 14 -18.95 12.73 -0.85
CA ARG A 14 -19.63 14.01 -0.58
C ARG A 14 -21.08 13.77 -0.12
N HIS A 15 -21.83 12.97 -0.88
CA HIS A 15 -23.22 12.65 -0.57
C HIS A 15 -23.36 11.97 0.80
N TYR A 16 -22.43 11.06 1.15
CA TYR A 16 -22.41 10.41 2.45
C TYR A 16 -22.22 11.43 3.57
N VAL A 17 -21.22 12.31 3.47
CA VAL A 17 -20.92 13.30 4.52
C VAL A 17 -22.10 14.25 4.74
N GLU A 18 -22.78 14.66 3.67
CA GLU A 18 -23.95 15.54 3.73
C GLU A 18 -25.20 14.86 4.33
N ASN A 19 -25.34 13.54 4.13
CA ASN A 19 -26.57 12.81 4.48
C ASN A 19 -26.35 11.71 5.54
N ALA A 20 -25.20 11.67 6.22
CA ALA A 20 -24.78 10.53 7.04
C ALA A 20 -25.83 10.04 8.05
N PRO A 21 -26.53 10.91 8.82
CA PRO A 21 -27.58 10.47 9.75
C PRO A 21 -28.81 9.84 9.07
N HIS A 22 -28.99 10.12 7.77
CA HIS A 22 -30.10 9.66 6.94
C HIS A 22 -29.72 8.47 6.03
N LEU A 23 -28.52 7.91 6.22
CA LEU A 23 -28.06 6.71 5.54
C LEU A 23 -27.93 5.56 6.54
N MET A 24 -28.52 4.42 6.20
CA MET A 24 -28.31 3.16 6.91
C MET A 24 -27.26 2.30 6.19
N TRP A 25 -26.61 1.44 6.95
CA TRP A 25 -25.58 0.54 6.45
C TRP A 25 -26.08 -0.90 6.38
N PHE A 26 -25.67 -1.63 5.35
CA PHE A 26 -25.79 -3.08 5.28
C PHE A 26 -24.43 -3.71 5.05
N LEU A 27 -23.97 -4.50 6.02
CA LEU A 27 -22.62 -5.09 6.04
C LEU A 27 -22.68 -6.59 5.76
N GLY A 28 -21.91 -7.05 4.78
CA GLY A 28 -21.70 -8.47 4.51
C GLY A 28 -20.35 -9.01 4.99
N ALA A 29 -20.11 -10.31 4.80
CA ALA A 29 -18.93 -10.99 5.34
C ALA A 29 -17.59 -10.41 4.82
N GLY A 30 -17.62 -9.71 3.68
CA GLY A 30 -16.45 -9.03 3.13
C GLY A 30 -15.94 -7.87 3.99
N THR A 31 -16.73 -7.31 4.91
CA THR A 31 -16.26 -6.28 5.85
C THR A 31 -15.35 -6.87 6.92
N SER A 32 -15.66 -8.07 7.41
CA SER A 32 -14.88 -8.77 8.45
C SER A 32 -13.64 -9.49 7.92
N ARG A 33 -13.50 -9.65 6.58
CA ARG A 33 -12.33 -10.29 5.95
C ARG A 33 -11.01 -9.62 6.34
N THR A 34 -11.02 -8.29 6.43
CA THR A 34 -9.84 -7.51 6.79
C THR A 34 -9.47 -7.68 8.26
N ALA A 35 -10.45 -7.96 9.14
CA ALA A 35 -10.27 -8.27 10.55
C ALA A 35 -9.77 -9.70 10.84
N GLY A 36 -9.39 -10.45 9.80
CA GLY A 36 -8.85 -11.81 9.93
C GLY A 36 -9.90 -12.92 9.94
N LEU A 37 -11.20 -12.58 9.80
CA LEU A 37 -12.26 -13.58 9.77
C LEU A 37 -12.49 -14.13 8.34
N PRO A 38 -12.63 -15.44 8.18
CA PRO A 38 -12.82 -16.04 6.85
C PRO A 38 -14.22 -15.72 6.31
N THR A 39 -14.30 -15.36 5.03
CA THR A 39 -15.59 -15.27 4.33
C THR A 39 -16.13 -16.66 3.99
N ALA A 40 -17.41 -16.75 3.62
CA ALA A 40 -18.00 -18.00 3.11
C ALA A 40 -17.18 -18.63 1.97
N THR A 41 -16.62 -17.80 1.08
CA THR A 41 -15.74 -18.26 0.00
C THR A 41 -14.40 -18.77 0.53
N ASP A 42 -13.82 -18.13 1.55
CA ASP A 42 -12.57 -18.60 2.15
C ASP A 42 -12.77 -19.94 2.86
N ILE A 43 -13.92 -20.13 3.53
CA ILE A 43 -14.31 -21.41 4.13
C ILE A 43 -14.46 -22.49 3.06
N ILE A 44 -15.14 -22.22 1.94
CA ILE A 44 -15.24 -23.17 0.81
C ILE A 44 -13.86 -23.58 0.32
N TRP A 45 -12.93 -22.64 0.18
CA TRP A 45 -11.57 -22.94 -0.27
C TRP A 45 -10.77 -23.75 0.76
N ASP A 46 -10.93 -23.50 2.05
CA ASP A 46 -10.33 -24.32 3.13
C ASP A 46 -10.85 -25.76 3.07
N LEU A 47 -12.17 -25.94 2.93
CA LEU A 47 -12.78 -27.28 2.82
C LEU A 47 -12.32 -28.01 1.55
N LYS A 48 -12.30 -27.33 0.39
CA LYS A 48 -11.76 -27.87 -0.87
C LYS A 48 -10.29 -28.28 -0.73
N GLN A 49 -9.46 -27.44 -0.12
CA GLN A 49 -8.05 -27.74 0.10
C GLN A 49 -7.88 -28.96 1.00
N LYS A 50 -8.59 -29.02 2.12
CA LYS A 50 -8.55 -30.17 3.04
C LYS A 50 -8.97 -31.46 2.37
N TYR A 51 -10.06 -31.41 1.60
CA TYR A 51 -10.52 -32.56 0.81
C TYR A 51 -9.45 -33.00 -0.21
N TYR A 52 -8.96 -32.08 -1.04
CA TYR A 52 -7.92 -32.38 -2.04
C TYR A 52 -6.66 -33.00 -1.41
N CYS A 53 -6.14 -32.38 -0.35
CA CYS A 53 -4.93 -32.85 0.32
C CYS A 53 -5.12 -34.22 0.98
N LEU A 54 -6.29 -34.49 1.54
CA LEU A 54 -6.62 -35.79 2.13
C LEU A 54 -6.65 -36.91 1.09
N TYR A 55 -7.34 -36.69 -0.04
CA TYR A 55 -7.56 -37.75 -1.04
C TYR A 55 -6.37 -37.92 -2.01
N GLU A 56 -5.60 -36.88 -2.28
CA GLU A 56 -4.38 -36.95 -3.11
C GLU A 56 -3.10 -37.17 -2.27
N ASN A 57 -3.25 -37.37 -0.96
CA ASN A 57 -2.18 -37.56 0.01
C ASN A 57 -1.08 -36.48 -0.11
N GLN A 58 -1.49 -35.21 -0.12
CA GLN A 58 -0.61 -34.05 -0.25
C GLN A 58 -0.52 -33.28 1.07
N ASP A 59 0.62 -32.63 1.30
CA ASP A 59 0.79 -31.74 2.45
C ASP A 59 -0.06 -30.46 2.29
N LEU A 60 -0.85 -30.14 3.32
CA LEU A 60 -1.66 -28.92 3.41
C LEU A 60 -0.80 -27.66 3.32
N GLN A 61 0.39 -27.64 3.94
CA GLN A 61 1.25 -26.46 3.98
C GLN A 61 1.89 -26.13 2.63
N SER A 62 1.96 -27.11 1.72
CA SER A 62 2.52 -26.94 0.38
C SER A 62 1.56 -26.27 -0.62
N HIS A 63 0.28 -26.11 -0.25
CA HIS A 63 -0.78 -25.62 -1.14
C HIS A 63 -1.33 -24.27 -0.66
N ASP A 64 -0.66 -23.16 -1.01
CA ASP A 64 -1.16 -21.81 -0.69
C ASP A 64 -2.41 -21.45 -1.51
N ILE A 65 -3.57 -21.41 -0.85
CA ILE A 65 -4.85 -21.00 -1.46
C ILE A 65 -4.88 -19.54 -1.90
N ASN A 66 -3.90 -18.70 -1.56
CA ASN A 66 -3.79 -17.36 -2.15
C ASN A 66 -3.23 -17.38 -3.58
N ASN A 67 -2.67 -18.51 -4.03
CA ASN A 67 -2.12 -18.66 -5.38
C ASN A 67 -3.19 -19.11 -6.39
N SER A 68 -3.40 -18.31 -7.44
CA SER A 68 -4.39 -18.59 -8.48
C SER A 68 -4.15 -19.91 -9.24
N ALA A 69 -2.88 -20.33 -9.41
CA ALA A 69 -2.56 -21.58 -10.09
C ALA A 69 -2.95 -22.80 -9.23
N ILE A 70 -2.78 -22.70 -7.92
CA ILE A 70 -3.16 -23.73 -6.95
C ILE A 70 -4.68 -23.84 -6.86
N LYS A 71 -5.39 -22.70 -6.79
CA LYS A 71 -6.86 -22.69 -6.85
C LYS A 71 -7.40 -23.38 -8.11
N LYS A 72 -6.82 -23.09 -9.28
CA LYS A 72 -7.21 -23.75 -10.53
C LYS A 72 -6.97 -25.26 -10.51
N LYS A 73 -5.84 -25.71 -9.94
CA LYS A 73 -5.53 -27.14 -9.79
C LYS A 73 -6.55 -27.85 -8.90
N ILE A 74 -6.83 -27.27 -7.72
CA ILE A 74 -7.81 -27.82 -6.78
C ILE A 74 -9.21 -27.83 -7.42
N GLN A 75 -9.62 -26.75 -8.09
CA GLN A 75 -10.93 -26.72 -8.75
C GLN A 75 -11.04 -27.75 -9.87
N ALA A 76 -10.02 -27.92 -10.72
CA ALA A 76 -10.03 -28.92 -11.77
C ALA A 76 -10.18 -30.36 -11.22
N TYR A 77 -9.60 -30.63 -10.04
CA TYR A 77 -9.83 -31.88 -9.32
C TYR A 77 -11.28 -32.01 -8.87
N MET A 78 -11.86 -30.98 -8.23
CA MET A 78 -13.27 -30.98 -7.80
C MET A 78 -14.21 -31.22 -9.00
N ASP A 79 -13.95 -30.53 -10.12
CA ASP A 79 -14.73 -30.68 -11.35
C ASP A 79 -14.64 -32.13 -11.88
N SER A 80 -13.47 -32.79 -11.79
CA SER A 80 -13.28 -34.18 -12.21
C SER A 80 -14.08 -35.19 -11.36
N GLN A 81 -14.41 -34.83 -10.12
CA GLN A 81 -15.23 -35.64 -9.22
C GLN A 81 -16.74 -35.39 -9.40
N GLY A 82 -17.13 -34.48 -10.32
CA GLY A 82 -18.53 -34.11 -10.53
C GLY A 82 -19.11 -33.23 -9.42
N PHE A 83 -18.26 -32.54 -8.65
CA PHE A 83 -18.70 -31.61 -7.61
C PHE A 83 -19.24 -30.30 -8.20
N PRO A 84 -19.94 -29.47 -7.39
CA PRO A 84 -20.55 -28.24 -7.88
C PRO A 84 -19.54 -27.31 -8.57
N ALA A 85 -20.01 -26.65 -9.63
CA ALA A 85 -19.21 -25.71 -10.40
C ALA A 85 -18.75 -24.53 -9.55
N LEU A 86 -17.59 -23.97 -9.90
CA LEU A 86 -17.01 -22.82 -9.21
C LEU A 86 -18.02 -21.66 -9.12
N LEU A 87 -18.24 -21.15 -7.89
CA LEU A 87 -19.21 -20.10 -7.55
C LEU A 87 -20.69 -20.51 -7.61
N SER A 88 -21.02 -21.81 -7.68
CA SER A 88 -22.41 -22.26 -7.56
C SER A 88 -23.01 -21.90 -6.20
N GLN A 89 -24.32 -21.67 -6.15
CA GLN A 89 -25.04 -21.36 -4.91
C GLN A 89 -25.01 -22.53 -3.92
N GLU A 90 -24.93 -23.77 -4.41
CA GLU A 90 -24.88 -24.97 -3.57
C GLU A 90 -23.48 -25.29 -3.03
N GLU A 91 -22.41 -24.63 -3.51
CA GLU A 91 -21.02 -24.97 -3.14
C GLU A 91 -20.83 -25.02 -1.62
N TYR A 92 -21.28 -23.98 -0.92
CA TYR A 92 -21.09 -23.90 0.53
C TYR A 92 -21.71 -25.11 1.24
N SER A 93 -23.00 -25.36 0.99
CA SER A 93 -23.74 -26.44 1.66
C SER A 93 -23.17 -27.80 1.29
N PHE A 94 -22.85 -28.00 0.01
CA PHE A 94 -22.27 -29.25 -0.48
C PHE A 94 -20.94 -29.58 0.19
N TYR A 95 -19.99 -28.64 0.24
CA TYR A 95 -18.68 -28.90 0.85
C TYR A 95 -18.75 -29.01 2.37
N PHE A 96 -19.69 -28.31 3.01
CA PHE A 96 -19.97 -28.49 4.44
C PHE A 96 -20.48 -29.91 4.73
N ASP A 97 -21.51 -30.35 4.00
CA ASP A 97 -22.10 -31.68 4.16
C ASP A 97 -21.10 -32.78 3.80
N LEU A 98 -20.28 -32.57 2.76
CA LEU A 98 -19.22 -33.49 2.36
C LEU A 98 -18.17 -33.69 3.45
N THR A 99 -17.84 -32.64 4.19
CA THR A 99 -16.78 -32.67 5.21
C THR A 99 -17.28 -33.16 6.57
N PHE A 100 -18.47 -32.70 6.99
CA PHE A 100 -18.98 -32.92 8.35
C PHE A 100 -20.20 -33.86 8.42
N GLY A 101 -20.82 -34.19 7.29
CA GLY A 101 -22.04 -35.00 7.26
C GLY A 101 -23.16 -34.38 8.10
N LYS A 102 -23.79 -35.19 8.96
CA LYS A 102 -24.86 -34.78 9.89
C LYS A 102 -24.36 -34.45 11.31
N ASP A 103 -23.05 -34.33 11.52
CA ASP A 103 -22.50 -34.03 12.84
C ASP A 103 -22.59 -32.53 13.15
N ASN A 104 -23.75 -32.13 13.67
CA ASN A 104 -24.03 -30.73 14.02
C ASN A 104 -23.04 -30.17 15.08
N LYS A 105 -22.45 -31.01 15.94
CA LYS A 105 -21.47 -30.55 16.94
C LYS A 105 -20.14 -30.21 16.29
N ALA A 106 -19.65 -31.08 15.40
CA ALA A 106 -18.41 -30.81 14.65
C ALA A 106 -18.54 -29.57 13.76
N GLN A 107 -19.70 -29.36 13.13
CA GLN A 107 -20.00 -28.16 12.35
C GLN A 107 -19.94 -26.89 13.22
N GLN A 108 -20.64 -26.89 14.36
CA GLN A 108 -20.64 -25.76 15.29
C GLN A 108 -19.24 -25.45 15.81
N GLN A 109 -18.48 -26.48 16.18
CA GLN A 109 -17.12 -26.31 16.68
C GLN A 109 -16.19 -25.71 15.62
N TYR A 110 -16.23 -26.21 14.39
CA TYR A 110 -15.42 -25.66 13.29
C TYR A 110 -15.73 -24.18 13.03
N ILE A 111 -17.01 -23.80 12.98
CA ILE A 111 -17.42 -22.41 12.78
C ILE A 111 -16.99 -21.55 13.97
N HIS A 112 -17.16 -22.04 15.20
CA HIS A 112 -16.76 -21.31 16.40
C HIS A 112 -15.24 -21.09 16.44
N GLU A 113 -14.43 -22.09 16.10
CA GLU A 113 -12.97 -21.97 16.00
C GLU A 113 -12.53 -21.06 14.83
N ALA A 114 -13.27 -21.07 13.71
CA ALA A 114 -13.01 -20.20 12.56
C ALA A 114 -13.35 -18.73 12.85
N LEU A 115 -14.37 -18.49 13.68
CA LEU A 115 -14.87 -17.15 14.07
C LEU A 115 -14.43 -16.72 15.47
N ALA A 116 -13.47 -17.43 16.09
CA ALA A 116 -13.05 -17.16 17.46
C ALA A 116 -12.49 -15.74 17.63
N ASN A 117 -12.91 -15.05 18.70
CA ASN A 117 -12.56 -13.66 19.00
C ASN A 117 -11.04 -13.41 19.10
N GLU A 118 -10.24 -14.44 19.45
CA GLU A 118 -8.77 -14.36 19.52
C GLU A 118 -8.10 -14.10 18.16
N LYS A 119 -8.79 -14.40 17.04
CA LYS A 119 -8.29 -14.18 15.67
C LYS A 119 -8.71 -12.83 15.09
N VAL A 120 -9.57 -12.08 15.79
CA VAL A 120 -10.10 -10.81 15.32
C VAL A 120 -9.11 -9.69 15.61
N SER A 121 -8.55 -9.07 14.56
CA SER A 121 -7.87 -7.78 14.69
C SER A 121 -8.83 -6.65 14.36
N LEU A 122 -9.08 -5.76 15.32
CA LEU A 122 -9.94 -4.59 15.10
C LEU A 122 -9.27 -3.58 14.16
N ASN A 123 -9.60 -3.71 12.87
CA ASN A 123 -9.09 -2.86 11.81
C ASN A 123 -9.70 -1.45 11.82
N ILE A 124 -9.04 -0.55 11.07
CA ILE A 124 -9.42 0.86 11.00
C ILE A 124 -10.85 1.07 10.51
N GLY A 125 -11.37 0.25 9.59
CA GLY A 125 -12.76 0.37 9.13
C GLY A 125 -13.76 0.13 10.24
N HIS A 126 -13.63 -0.96 11.01
CA HIS A 126 -14.54 -1.25 12.12
C HIS A 126 -14.49 -0.17 13.21
N ARG A 127 -13.29 0.35 13.52
CA ARG A 127 -13.11 1.45 14.46
C ARG A 127 -13.75 2.75 13.98
N VAL A 128 -13.58 3.09 12.70
CA VAL A 128 -14.25 4.25 12.10
C VAL A 128 -15.76 4.07 12.16
N LEU A 129 -16.31 2.92 11.76
CA LEU A 129 -17.75 2.71 11.79
C LEU A 129 -18.31 2.83 13.21
N ALA A 130 -17.63 2.25 14.20
CA ALA A 130 -17.97 2.41 15.60
C ALA A 130 -17.97 3.89 16.05
N ALA A 131 -16.99 4.68 15.62
CA ALA A 131 -16.96 6.11 15.90
C ALA A 131 -18.12 6.86 15.21
N LEU A 132 -18.45 6.51 13.96
CA LEU A 132 -19.59 7.09 13.23
C LEU A 132 -20.93 6.75 13.90
N MET A 133 -21.07 5.53 14.42
CA MET A 133 -22.24 5.11 15.20
C MET A 133 -22.37 5.94 16.47
N GLU A 134 -21.26 6.17 17.18
CA GLU A 134 -21.25 7.00 18.39
C GLU A 134 -21.60 8.46 18.10
N MET A 135 -21.13 8.99 16.98
CA MET A 135 -21.44 10.35 16.52
C MET A 135 -22.84 10.49 15.92
N GLY A 136 -23.63 9.42 15.83
CA GLY A 136 -24.95 9.44 15.21
C GLY A 136 -24.92 9.67 13.69
N GLN A 137 -23.78 9.43 13.05
CA GLN A 137 -23.53 9.50 11.61
C GLN A 137 -23.66 8.14 10.91
N ALA A 138 -23.80 7.06 11.68
CA ALA A 138 -24.22 5.75 11.21
C ALA A 138 -25.26 5.21 12.19
N ARG A 139 -26.50 5.72 12.09
CA ARG A 139 -27.55 5.46 13.09
C ARG A 139 -28.10 4.04 13.04
N ILE A 140 -28.13 3.45 11.84
CA ILE A 140 -28.76 2.16 11.58
C ILE A 140 -27.78 1.29 10.81
N VAL A 141 -27.51 0.10 11.33
CA VAL A 141 -26.59 -0.86 10.72
C VAL A 141 -27.25 -2.25 10.74
N PHE A 142 -27.43 -2.81 9.56
CA PHE A 142 -27.84 -4.20 9.36
C PHE A 142 -26.63 -5.03 8.94
N THR A 143 -26.56 -6.30 9.34
CA THR A 143 -25.49 -7.18 8.88
C THR A 143 -25.95 -8.62 8.72
N THR A 144 -25.35 -9.35 7.78
CA THR A 144 -25.48 -10.82 7.67
C THR A 144 -24.40 -11.57 8.44
N ASN A 145 -23.49 -10.85 9.10
CA ASN A 145 -22.34 -11.45 9.77
C ASN A 145 -22.77 -11.94 11.15
N PHE A 146 -22.32 -13.13 11.53
CA PHE A 146 -22.58 -13.69 12.85
C PHE A 146 -21.54 -13.27 13.89
N ASP A 147 -20.40 -12.73 13.44
CA ASP A 147 -19.30 -12.28 14.29
C ASP A 147 -19.68 -11.09 15.18
N GLU A 148 -18.86 -10.85 16.22
CA GLU A 148 -19.03 -9.76 17.19
C GLU A 148 -18.04 -8.60 16.93
N VAL A 149 -17.52 -8.47 15.70
CA VAL A 149 -16.42 -7.53 15.39
C VAL A 149 -16.88 -6.08 15.59
N ILE A 150 -18.09 -5.73 15.13
CA ILE A 150 -18.64 -4.38 15.27
C ILE A 150 -18.98 -4.06 16.72
N GLU A 151 -19.53 -5.01 17.46
CA GLU A 151 -19.81 -4.91 18.88
C GLU A 151 -18.55 -4.63 19.68
N THR A 152 -17.49 -5.39 19.41
CA THR A 152 -16.18 -5.23 20.07
C THR A 152 -15.55 -3.88 19.69
N ALA A 153 -15.63 -3.49 18.41
CA ALA A 153 -15.14 -2.19 17.95
C ALA A 153 -15.86 -1.03 18.65
N PHE A 154 -17.19 -1.14 18.79
CA PHE A 154 -18.00 -0.13 19.46
C PHE A 154 -17.69 -0.05 20.95
N ALA A 155 -17.57 -1.19 21.63
CA ALA A 155 -17.20 -1.23 23.04
C ALA A 155 -15.83 -0.56 23.30
N GLU A 156 -14.84 -0.80 22.44
CA GLU A 156 -13.51 -0.19 22.59
C GLU A 156 -13.52 1.32 22.28
N VAL A 157 -14.17 1.72 21.18
CA VAL A 157 -14.19 3.11 20.71
C VAL A 157 -15.11 3.98 21.56
N ALA A 158 -16.37 3.59 21.72
CA ALA A 158 -17.37 4.35 22.47
C ALA A 158 -17.28 4.15 23.99
N GLY A 159 -16.64 3.07 24.46
CA GLY A 159 -16.54 2.76 25.89
C GLY A 159 -17.87 2.27 26.50
N LYS A 160 -18.82 1.83 25.66
CA LYS A 160 -20.14 1.32 26.07
C LYS A 160 -20.56 0.15 25.18
N ASN A 161 -21.42 -0.72 25.70
CA ASN A 161 -21.89 -1.88 24.94
C ASN A 161 -22.87 -1.43 23.84
N LEU A 162 -22.73 -2.06 22.66
CA LEU A 162 -23.69 -1.89 21.58
C LEU A 162 -24.91 -2.77 21.84
N SER A 163 -26.11 -2.20 21.85
CA SER A 163 -27.33 -2.98 21.92
C SER A 163 -27.55 -3.71 20.59
N THR A 164 -27.48 -5.04 20.62
CA THR A 164 -27.65 -5.88 19.44
C THR A 164 -29.04 -6.51 19.41
N PHE A 165 -29.73 -6.37 18.27
CA PHE A 165 -31.01 -7.05 18.06
C PHE A 165 -30.76 -8.35 17.28
N HIS A 166 -31.07 -9.47 17.92
CA HIS A 166 -31.01 -10.83 17.36
C HIS A 166 -32.41 -11.47 17.30
N LEU A 167 -32.50 -12.70 16.77
CA LEU A 167 -33.72 -13.52 16.73
C LEU A 167 -34.49 -13.57 18.06
N GLU A 168 -33.85 -13.50 19.23
CA GLU A 168 -34.55 -13.57 20.53
C GLU A 168 -35.15 -12.22 20.99
N GLY A 169 -34.95 -11.13 20.23
CA GLY A 169 -35.44 -9.78 20.56
C GLY A 169 -35.89 -8.96 19.34
N SER A 170 -36.30 -9.63 18.25
CA SER A 170 -36.62 -9.00 16.96
C SER A 170 -37.77 -7.97 17.03
N TYR A 171 -38.78 -8.21 17.87
CA TYR A 171 -39.89 -7.27 18.10
C TYR A 171 -39.40 -5.90 18.62
N ALA A 172 -38.32 -5.87 19.40
CA ALA A 172 -37.77 -4.63 19.94
C ALA A 172 -36.99 -3.80 18.90
N ALA A 173 -36.60 -4.38 17.76
CA ALA A 173 -35.87 -3.66 16.71
C ALA A 173 -36.75 -2.63 16.00
N LEU A 174 -37.99 -3.03 15.65
CA LEU A 174 -38.97 -2.12 15.04
C LEU A 174 -39.39 -1.02 16.03
N ASP A 175 -39.59 -1.39 17.29
CA ASP A 175 -39.88 -0.42 18.36
C ASP A 175 -38.73 0.56 18.58
N ALA A 176 -37.48 0.09 18.58
CA ALA A 176 -36.30 0.94 18.68
C ALA A 176 -36.17 1.90 17.50
N LEU A 177 -36.47 1.44 16.28
CA LEU A 177 -36.51 2.27 15.07
C LEU A 177 -37.58 3.36 15.15
N ASN A 178 -38.77 3.01 15.65
CA ASN A 178 -39.89 3.94 15.82
C ASN A 178 -39.67 4.93 16.96
N ALA A 179 -39.01 4.49 18.04
CA ALA A 179 -38.65 5.32 19.20
C ALA A 179 -37.32 6.08 19.02
N GLU A 180 -36.70 6.00 17.83
CA GLU A 180 -35.42 6.65 17.49
C GLU A 180 -34.28 6.36 18.49
N ARG A 181 -34.22 5.12 18.99
CA ARG A 181 -33.14 4.66 19.88
C ARG A 181 -31.94 4.22 19.04
N PHE A 182 -30.96 5.11 18.89
CA PHE A 182 -29.74 4.89 18.11
C PHE A 182 -28.48 4.75 19.00
N PRO A 183 -27.43 4.03 18.54
CA PRO A 183 -27.35 3.30 17.27
C PRO A 183 -28.15 1.99 17.28
N LEU A 184 -28.86 1.71 16.18
CA LEU A 184 -29.60 0.47 15.97
C LEU A 184 -28.70 -0.50 15.17
N TYR A 185 -28.35 -1.63 15.78
CA TYR A 185 -27.60 -2.69 15.12
C TYR A 185 -28.40 -3.99 15.12
N ALA A 186 -28.74 -4.49 13.93
CA ALA A 186 -29.56 -5.68 13.75
C ALA A 186 -28.88 -6.70 12.84
N LYS A 187 -28.88 -7.97 13.27
CA LYS A 187 -28.32 -9.07 12.46
C LYS A 187 -29.43 -9.76 11.67
N VAL A 188 -29.33 -9.71 10.35
CA VAL A 188 -30.23 -10.37 9.40
C VAL A 188 -29.72 -11.78 9.15
N HIS A 189 -30.60 -12.77 9.28
CA HIS A 189 -30.26 -14.14 8.96
C HIS A 189 -30.47 -14.36 7.46
N GLY A 190 -29.37 -14.54 6.73
CA GLY A 190 -29.43 -14.90 5.31
C GLY A 190 -29.95 -16.33 5.07
N ASP A 191 -30.04 -16.73 3.79
CA ASP A 191 -30.19 -18.11 3.28
C ASP A 191 -29.01 -19.03 3.63
N PHE A 192 -28.25 -18.70 4.66
CA PHE A 192 -27.38 -19.67 5.29
C PHE A 192 -28.27 -20.77 5.82
N ARG A 193 -28.27 -21.89 5.09
CA ARG A 193 -28.83 -23.20 5.43
C ARG A 193 -28.16 -23.79 6.69
N TYR A 194 -28.04 -22.99 7.74
CA TYR A 194 -27.98 -23.39 9.14
C TYR A 194 -29.31 -23.96 9.62
N GLN A 195 -30.17 -24.41 8.70
CA GLN A 195 -31.35 -25.21 9.00
C GLN A 195 -31.00 -26.46 9.83
N ASN A 196 -29.75 -26.94 9.75
CA ASN A 196 -29.27 -28.10 10.51
C ASN A 196 -28.57 -27.77 11.83
N ILE A 197 -28.05 -26.55 12.03
CA ILE A 197 -27.24 -26.22 13.22
C ILE A 197 -28.07 -25.74 14.40
N LYS A 198 -29.26 -25.19 14.15
CA LYS A 198 -30.30 -25.02 15.17
C LYS A 198 -31.48 -25.86 14.71
N ASN A 199 -31.85 -26.90 15.48
CA ASN A 199 -33.15 -27.55 15.34
C ASN A 199 -34.23 -26.44 15.29
N LEU A 200 -34.77 -26.16 14.11
CA LEU A 200 -35.66 -25.01 13.91
C LEU A 200 -37.01 -25.28 14.59
N THR A 201 -37.27 -24.59 15.69
CA THR A 201 -38.62 -24.35 16.22
C THR A 201 -39.31 -23.25 15.42
N GLU A 202 -40.64 -23.29 15.36
CA GLU A 202 -41.53 -22.37 14.62
C GLU A 202 -41.29 -20.89 15.01
N ASP A 203 -40.84 -20.64 16.23
CA ASP A 203 -40.54 -19.32 16.79
C ASP A 203 -39.44 -18.55 16.03
N LEU A 204 -38.43 -19.24 15.49
CA LEU A 204 -37.31 -18.57 14.80
C LEU A 204 -37.70 -18.06 13.39
N ARG A 205 -38.70 -18.66 12.73
CA ARG A 205 -39.23 -18.16 11.45
C ARG A 205 -40.02 -16.86 11.63
N ASN A 206 -40.75 -16.74 12.72
CA ASN A 206 -41.49 -15.53 13.05
C ASN A 206 -40.54 -14.36 13.36
N ASN A 207 -39.39 -14.64 13.99
CA ASN A 207 -38.47 -13.60 14.40
C ASN A 207 -37.64 -13.01 13.23
N ASP A 208 -37.36 -13.78 12.18
CA ASP A 208 -36.74 -13.27 10.95
C ASP A 208 -37.68 -12.32 10.17
N SER A 209 -38.99 -12.60 10.21
CA SER A 209 -40.03 -11.72 9.65
C SER A 209 -40.04 -10.33 10.28
N GLU A 210 -39.78 -10.22 11.58
CA GLU A 210 -39.76 -8.92 12.29
C GLU A 210 -38.54 -8.06 11.93
N ILE A 211 -37.37 -8.67 11.76
CA ILE A 211 -36.17 -7.95 11.29
C ILE A 211 -36.37 -7.48 9.85
N HIS A 212 -36.99 -8.31 9.01
CA HIS A 212 -37.38 -7.93 7.65
C HIS A 212 -38.36 -6.74 7.66
N LYS A 213 -39.39 -6.77 8.52
CA LYS A 213 -40.32 -5.63 8.69
C LYS A 213 -39.59 -4.36 9.14
N CYS A 214 -38.66 -4.46 10.09
CA CYS A 214 -37.83 -3.35 10.53
C CYS A 214 -37.00 -2.77 9.36
N PHE A 215 -36.40 -3.63 8.54
CA PHE A 215 -35.66 -3.20 7.35
C PHE A 215 -36.55 -2.46 6.34
N LEU A 216 -37.75 -2.98 6.06
CA LEU A 216 -38.71 -2.32 5.15
C LEU A 216 -39.21 -0.98 5.71
N ALA A 217 -39.44 -0.89 7.01
CA ALA A 217 -39.80 0.37 7.67
C ALA A 217 -38.65 1.39 7.62
N ALA A 218 -37.40 0.94 7.74
CA ALA A 218 -36.23 1.80 7.59
C ALA A 218 -36.03 2.24 6.13
N SER A 219 -36.31 1.36 5.15
CA SER A 219 -36.04 1.65 3.74
C SER A 219 -36.87 2.80 3.17
N ILE A 220 -38.02 3.12 3.73
CA ILE A 220 -38.85 4.27 3.31
C ILE A 220 -38.39 5.61 3.93
N ARG A 221 -37.54 5.57 4.97
CA ARG A 221 -37.06 6.74 5.73
C ARG A 221 -35.60 7.09 5.44
N TYR A 222 -34.78 6.10 5.10
CA TYR A 222 -33.33 6.22 5.02
C TYR A 222 -32.81 5.76 3.66
N GLY A 223 -31.72 6.36 3.17
CA GLY A 223 -30.94 5.78 2.07
C GLY A 223 -30.10 4.60 2.58
N LEU A 224 -29.54 3.80 1.68
CA LEU A 224 -28.84 2.57 2.01
C LEU A 224 -27.43 2.53 1.41
N VAL A 225 -26.43 2.24 2.24
CA VAL A 225 -25.07 1.91 1.82
C VAL A 225 -24.81 0.43 2.07
N VAL A 226 -24.60 -0.34 1.00
CA VAL A 226 -24.27 -1.77 1.07
C VAL A 226 -22.77 -1.94 0.86
N SER A 227 -22.09 -2.60 1.81
CA SER A 227 -20.64 -2.83 1.75
C SER A 227 -20.28 -4.24 2.18
N GLY A 228 -19.32 -4.86 1.48
CA GLY A 228 -18.81 -6.20 1.82
C GLY A 228 -19.81 -7.35 1.62
N TYR A 229 -20.98 -7.08 1.02
CA TYR A 229 -21.97 -8.10 0.69
C TYR A 229 -21.88 -8.48 -0.80
N SER A 230 -21.88 -9.78 -1.09
CA SER A 230 -21.68 -10.29 -2.46
C SER A 230 -22.95 -10.28 -3.31
N GLY A 231 -24.14 -10.24 -2.70
CA GLY A 231 -25.41 -10.32 -3.44
C GLY A 231 -25.77 -11.73 -3.92
N ARG A 232 -25.17 -12.77 -3.33
CA ARG A 232 -25.40 -14.17 -3.71
C ARG A 232 -26.60 -14.82 -3.03
N ASP A 233 -26.96 -14.34 -1.85
CA ASP A 233 -28.04 -14.92 -1.05
C ASP A 233 -29.40 -14.39 -1.50
N GLY A 234 -30.27 -15.33 -1.87
CA GLY A 234 -31.56 -15.03 -2.47
C GLY A 234 -32.56 -14.38 -1.51
N ASN A 235 -32.50 -14.69 -0.21
CA ASN A 235 -33.41 -14.14 0.80
C ASN A 235 -33.09 -12.66 1.08
N VAL A 236 -31.80 -12.33 1.20
CA VAL A 236 -31.38 -10.94 1.37
C VAL A 236 -31.64 -10.13 0.10
N MET A 237 -31.40 -10.72 -1.08
CA MET A 237 -31.69 -10.04 -2.35
C MET A 237 -33.19 -9.84 -2.59
N SER A 238 -34.04 -10.77 -2.15
CA SER A 238 -35.50 -10.60 -2.20
C SER A 238 -35.96 -9.54 -1.20
N MET A 239 -35.39 -9.46 -0.01
CA MET A 239 -35.61 -8.36 0.95
C MET A 239 -35.29 -7.00 0.34
N PHE A 240 -34.15 -6.85 -0.36
CA PHE A 240 -33.85 -5.59 -1.07
C PHE A 240 -34.86 -5.27 -2.17
N ARG A 241 -35.33 -6.27 -2.92
CA ARG A 241 -36.37 -6.07 -3.94
C ARG A 241 -37.69 -5.63 -3.30
N ASN A 242 -38.12 -6.29 -2.24
CA ASN A 242 -39.33 -5.93 -1.49
C ASN A 242 -39.25 -4.51 -0.93
N ALA A 243 -38.07 -4.06 -0.51
CA ALA A 243 -37.83 -2.69 -0.08
C ALA A 243 -37.96 -1.69 -1.25
N LEU A 244 -37.43 -2.03 -2.43
CA LEU A 244 -37.56 -1.21 -3.65
C LEU A 244 -38.99 -1.15 -4.20
N ASP A 245 -39.82 -2.14 -3.89
CA ASP A 245 -41.24 -2.15 -4.25
C ASP A 245 -42.11 -1.31 -3.32
N GLN A 246 -41.58 -0.83 -2.19
CA GLN A 246 -42.27 0.14 -1.35
C GLN A 246 -42.37 1.51 -2.05
N ASN A 247 -43.41 2.25 -1.73
CA ASN A 247 -43.51 3.65 -2.13
C ASN A 247 -42.40 4.46 -1.43
N ASN A 248 -41.68 5.28 -2.20
CA ASN A 248 -40.58 6.12 -1.69
C ASN A 248 -39.41 5.30 -1.09
N ALA A 249 -38.99 4.23 -1.76
CA ALA A 249 -37.84 3.44 -1.35
C ALA A 249 -36.52 4.24 -1.42
N PHE A 250 -35.74 4.17 -0.34
CA PHE A 250 -34.42 4.79 -0.18
C PHE A 250 -34.35 6.27 -0.60
N PRO A 251 -35.04 7.18 0.10
CA PRO A 251 -35.13 8.59 -0.30
C PRO A 251 -33.79 9.31 -0.41
N HIS A 252 -32.76 8.86 0.33
CA HIS A 252 -31.40 9.38 0.26
C HIS A 252 -30.46 8.56 -0.65
N GLY A 253 -31.01 7.66 -1.47
CA GLY A 253 -30.28 6.87 -2.46
C GLY A 253 -29.84 5.49 -1.98
N LEU A 254 -29.48 4.64 -2.95
CA LEU A 254 -28.96 3.29 -2.77
C LEU A 254 -27.53 3.20 -3.33
N PHE A 255 -26.54 3.04 -2.47
CA PHE A 255 -25.13 2.96 -2.85
C PHE A 255 -24.60 1.57 -2.54
N TRP A 256 -24.18 0.85 -3.58
CA TRP A 256 -23.53 -0.44 -3.42
C TRP A 256 -22.04 -0.28 -3.68
N THR A 257 -21.23 -0.53 -2.65
CA THR A 257 -19.78 -0.32 -2.72
C THR A 257 -19.06 -1.63 -3.02
N VAL A 258 -18.08 -1.56 -3.92
CA VAL A 258 -17.25 -2.70 -4.32
C VAL A 258 -15.78 -2.30 -4.45
N PRO A 259 -14.84 -3.22 -4.19
CA PRO A 259 -13.42 -2.94 -4.42
C PRO A 259 -13.08 -2.68 -5.89
N ARG A 260 -13.78 -3.36 -6.80
CA ARG A 260 -13.70 -3.16 -8.25
C ARG A 260 -15.05 -3.45 -8.90
N ILE A 261 -15.53 -2.55 -9.76
CA ILE A 261 -16.82 -2.73 -10.45
C ILE A 261 -16.83 -3.98 -11.33
N SER A 262 -15.69 -4.39 -11.89
CA SER A 262 -15.58 -5.60 -12.71
C SER A 262 -15.94 -6.89 -11.95
N GLY A 263 -15.81 -6.90 -10.62
CA GLY A 263 -16.10 -8.05 -9.77
C GLY A 263 -17.52 -8.11 -9.20
N ALA A 264 -18.38 -7.14 -9.52
CA ALA A 264 -19.76 -7.11 -9.01
C ALA A 264 -20.62 -8.20 -9.67
N GLU A 265 -21.33 -8.97 -8.84
CA GLU A 265 -22.23 -10.05 -9.25
C GLU A 265 -23.41 -9.54 -10.09
N GLU A 266 -23.89 -10.39 -11.00
CA GLU A 266 -24.97 -10.04 -11.93
C GLU A 266 -26.28 -9.68 -11.20
N ASN A 267 -26.57 -10.37 -10.09
CA ASN A 267 -27.75 -10.07 -9.27
C ASN A 267 -27.71 -8.64 -8.69
N VAL A 268 -26.53 -8.16 -8.32
CA VAL A 268 -26.34 -6.79 -7.82
C VAL A 268 -26.57 -5.79 -8.95
N ARG A 269 -26.02 -6.05 -10.14
CA ARG A 269 -26.23 -5.20 -11.32
C ARG A 269 -27.71 -5.08 -11.67
N LYS A 270 -28.44 -6.21 -11.66
CA LYS A 270 -29.89 -6.26 -11.87
C LYS A 270 -30.66 -5.49 -10.81
N LEU A 271 -30.26 -5.61 -9.53
CA LEU A 271 -30.90 -4.86 -8.44
C LEU A 271 -30.71 -3.35 -8.61
N ILE A 272 -29.49 -2.89 -8.95
CA ILE A 272 -29.21 -1.46 -9.16
C ILE A 272 -29.95 -0.93 -10.39
N ALA A 273 -30.05 -1.70 -11.47
CA ALA A 273 -30.86 -1.34 -12.64
C ALA A 273 -32.35 -1.21 -12.26
N TYR A 274 -32.89 -2.18 -11.53
CA TYR A 274 -34.27 -2.17 -11.05
C TYR A 274 -34.56 -0.96 -10.15
N ALA A 275 -33.64 -0.62 -9.25
CA ALA A 275 -33.78 0.55 -8.39
C ALA A 275 -33.85 1.86 -9.20
N LYS A 276 -33.05 1.98 -10.27
CA LYS A 276 -33.09 3.14 -11.18
C LYS A 276 -34.42 3.22 -11.94
N GLU A 277 -34.96 2.10 -12.39
CA GLU A 277 -36.27 2.05 -13.07
C GLU A 277 -37.40 2.53 -12.16
N LYS A 278 -37.31 2.24 -10.85
CA LYS A 278 -38.24 2.73 -9.82
C LYS A 278 -38.02 4.20 -9.43
N GLY A 279 -37.06 4.89 -10.04
CA GLY A 279 -36.74 6.29 -9.76
C GLY A 279 -35.84 6.53 -8.55
N VAL A 280 -35.25 5.48 -7.98
CA VAL A 280 -34.31 5.60 -6.85
C VAL A 280 -32.93 6.00 -7.37
N ARG A 281 -32.27 6.94 -6.67
CA ARG A 281 -30.86 7.28 -6.93
C ARG A 281 -29.95 6.11 -6.54
N ALA A 282 -29.75 5.17 -7.45
CA ALA A 282 -28.98 3.96 -7.20
C ALA A 282 -27.63 3.95 -7.96
N HIS A 283 -26.53 3.68 -7.26
CA HIS A 283 -25.19 3.66 -7.82
C HIS A 283 -24.39 2.45 -7.36
N LEU A 284 -23.64 1.86 -8.29
CA LEU A 284 -22.57 0.91 -7.99
C LEU A 284 -21.26 1.70 -7.97
N VAL A 285 -20.61 1.77 -6.80
CA VAL A 285 -19.48 2.67 -6.55
C VAL A 285 -18.21 1.86 -6.28
N GLU A 286 -17.13 2.20 -6.98
CA GLU A 286 -15.80 1.65 -6.70
C GLU A 286 -15.14 2.45 -5.59
N THR A 287 -14.97 1.86 -4.41
CA THR A 287 -14.44 2.55 -3.22
C THR A 287 -13.17 1.91 -2.66
N GLY A 288 -12.64 0.89 -3.34
CA GLY A 288 -11.59 0.03 -2.79
C GLY A 288 -12.11 -0.85 -1.65
N THR A 289 -11.23 -1.17 -0.70
CA THR A 289 -11.58 -1.98 0.46
C THR A 289 -12.49 -1.23 1.44
N PHE A 290 -13.19 -1.96 2.32
CA PHE A 290 -14.02 -1.38 3.38
C PHE A 290 -13.22 -0.40 4.27
N ASP A 291 -11.98 -0.78 4.62
CA ASP A 291 -11.07 0.02 5.42
C ASP A 291 -10.65 1.33 4.71
N GLU A 292 -10.36 1.26 3.40
CA GLU A 292 -10.00 2.44 2.60
C GLU A 292 -11.18 3.41 2.49
N MET A 293 -12.38 2.90 2.17
CA MET A 293 -13.59 3.69 2.06
C MET A 293 -13.90 4.41 3.39
N LEU A 294 -13.92 3.70 4.50
CA LEU A 294 -14.19 4.30 5.80
C LEU A 294 -13.07 5.24 6.24
N SER A 295 -11.80 4.96 5.93
CA SER A 295 -10.71 5.92 6.18
C SER A 295 -10.90 7.22 5.41
N LYS A 296 -11.36 7.16 4.15
CA LYS A 296 -11.68 8.34 3.35
C LYS A 296 -12.86 9.11 3.95
N ILE A 297 -13.95 8.42 4.31
CA ILE A 297 -15.12 9.03 4.98
C ILE A 297 -14.67 9.71 6.29
N TRP A 298 -13.93 9.00 7.14
CA TRP A 298 -13.46 9.53 8.41
C TRP A 298 -12.63 10.79 8.27
N ARG A 299 -11.84 10.94 7.20
CA ARG A 299 -11.07 12.18 6.95
C ARG A 299 -11.98 13.38 6.69
N GLN A 300 -13.10 13.17 5.98
CA GLN A 300 -14.00 14.24 5.53
C GLN A 300 -15.08 14.61 6.54
N VAL A 301 -15.37 13.77 7.53
CA VAL A 301 -16.31 14.10 8.60
C VAL A 301 -15.87 15.38 9.34
N GLU A 302 -16.79 16.26 9.66
CA GLU A 302 -16.53 17.45 10.46
C GLU A 302 -16.95 17.23 11.93
N GLY A 303 -16.40 18.03 12.86
CA GLY A 303 -16.81 17.97 14.28
C GLY A 303 -16.38 16.71 15.05
N LYS A 304 -15.32 16.01 14.61
CA LYS A 304 -14.78 14.82 15.28
C LYS A 304 -14.24 15.14 16.69
N PRO A 305 -14.73 14.50 17.76
CA PRO A 305 -14.08 14.56 19.07
C PRO A 305 -12.66 13.99 18.99
N GLN A 306 -11.67 14.70 19.54
CA GLN A 306 -10.27 14.25 19.53
C GLN A 306 -10.08 12.89 20.23
N THR A 307 -10.90 12.61 21.24
CA THR A 307 -10.92 11.32 21.95
C THR A 307 -11.30 10.16 21.03
N LEU A 308 -12.28 10.36 20.14
CA LEU A 308 -12.69 9.36 19.15
C LEU A 308 -11.64 9.22 18.04
N ASP A 309 -11.09 10.33 17.52
CA ASP A 309 -10.03 10.28 16.49
C ASP A 309 -8.78 9.55 16.99
N GLY A 310 -8.39 9.74 18.26
CA GLY A 310 -7.29 9.00 18.89
C GLY A 310 -7.54 7.49 19.01
N LYS A 311 -8.78 7.07 19.31
CA LYS A 311 -9.15 5.64 19.39
C LYS A 311 -9.30 4.97 18.02
N VAL A 312 -9.64 5.75 16.99
CA VAL A 312 -9.68 5.30 15.59
C VAL A 312 -8.27 5.16 15.02
N ARG A 313 -7.36 6.08 15.35
CA ARG A 313 -5.96 6.08 14.89
C ARG A 313 -5.03 5.40 15.90
N THR A 314 -5.16 4.08 16.04
CA THR A 314 -4.27 3.29 16.92
C THR A 314 -2.80 3.29 16.49
N ALA A 315 -2.51 3.56 15.21
CA ALA A 315 -1.16 3.68 14.69
C ALA A 315 -0.70 5.16 14.71
N HIS A 316 -0.27 5.64 15.87
CA HIS A 316 0.65 6.78 15.90
C HIS A 316 2.04 6.26 15.54
N VAL A 317 2.68 6.87 14.53
CA VAL A 317 4.14 6.76 14.37
C VAL A 317 4.74 7.51 15.55
N VAL A 318 4.87 6.84 16.68
CA VAL A 318 5.61 7.36 17.82
C VAL A 318 7.08 7.18 17.44
N SER A 319 7.85 8.27 17.43
CA SER A 319 9.30 8.21 17.35
C SER A 319 9.82 7.54 18.63
N VAL A 320 9.93 6.22 18.62
CA VAL A 320 10.53 5.48 19.73
C VAL A 320 12.04 5.64 19.62
N SER A 321 12.62 6.47 20.48
CA SER A 321 14.07 6.53 20.64
C SER A 321 14.50 5.37 21.54
N ILE A 322 14.86 4.24 20.93
CA ILE A 322 15.44 3.10 21.65
C ILE A 322 16.91 3.44 21.92
N PRO A 323 17.36 3.52 23.19
CA PRO A 323 18.75 3.81 23.50
C PRO A 323 19.65 2.73 22.89
N LEU A 324 20.54 3.11 21.98
CA LEU A 324 21.48 2.17 21.38
C LEU A 324 22.45 1.62 22.44
N PRO A 325 22.72 0.30 22.48
CA PRO A 325 23.69 -0.29 23.40
C PRO A 325 25.10 0.26 23.16
N VAL A 326 25.93 0.27 24.21
CA VAL A 326 27.34 0.72 24.11
C VAL A 326 28.09 -0.09 23.03
N PRO A 327 29.00 0.53 22.25
CA PRO A 327 29.75 -0.17 21.22
C PRO A 327 30.46 -1.41 21.77
N GLY A 328 30.20 -2.56 21.17
CA GLY A 328 30.88 -3.80 21.50
C GLY A 328 32.35 -3.73 21.13
N LYS A 329 33.23 -4.19 22.03
CA LYS A 329 34.68 -4.31 21.76
C LYS A 329 35.05 -5.68 21.17
N GLN A 330 34.12 -6.63 21.17
CA GLN A 330 34.31 -8.01 20.76
C GLN A 330 34.02 -8.21 19.27
N PHE A 331 34.76 -9.11 18.63
CA PHE A 331 34.49 -9.55 17.26
C PHE A 331 33.27 -10.49 17.22
N PRO A 332 32.51 -10.53 16.11
CA PRO A 332 32.78 -9.88 14.84
C PRO A 332 32.30 -8.41 14.76
N ILE A 333 33.14 -7.55 14.18
CA ILE A 333 32.79 -6.15 13.88
C ILE A 333 32.02 -6.12 12.55
N LEU A 334 30.81 -5.56 12.57
CA LEU A 334 30.02 -5.35 11.36
C LEU A 334 30.46 -4.04 10.70
N ARG A 335 30.98 -4.13 9.47
CA ARG A 335 31.21 -2.99 8.59
C ARG A 335 29.96 -2.74 7.77
N THR A 336 29.50 -1.49 7.76
CA THR A 336 28.39 -1.07 6.89
C THR A 336 28.93 -0.44 5.60
N ASN A 337 28.03 -0.15 4.67
CA ASN A 337 28.32 0.54 3.42
C ASN A 337 27.91 2.03 3.45
N ALA A 338 27.75 2.59 4.65
CA ALA A 338 27.32 3.95 4.92
C ALA A 338 28.54 4.85 5.15
N LEU A 339 28.66 5.96 4.40
CA LEU A 339 29.61 7.04 4.68
C LEU A 339 28.84 8.25 5.23
N PRO A 340 29.35 8.94 6.27
CA PRO A 340 28.65 10.09 6.83
C PRO A 340 28.76 11.29 5.87
N ILE A 341 27.67 12.03 5.73
CA ILE A 341 27.71 13.37 5.14
C ILE A 341 27.91 14.36 6.29
N LEU A 342 29.03 15.07 6.24
CA LEU A 342 29.45 16.00 7.29
C LEU A 342 28.89 17.39 7.06
N THR A 343 28.85 17.81 5.78
CA THR A 343 28.32 19.11 5.36
C THR A 343 27.42 18.92 4.14
N LEU A 344 26.25 19.57 4.15
CA LEU A 344 25.27 19.56 3.07
C LEU A 344 25.24 20.93 2.35
N PRO A 345 24.76 20.98 1.10
CA PRO A 345 24.48 22.24 0.44
C PRO A 345 23.44 23.05 1.23
N VAL A 346 23.75 24.31 1.50
CA VAL A 346 22.89 25.24 2.26
C VAL A 346 22.07 26.17 1.39
N ARG A 347 22.35 26.22 0.08
CA ARG A 347 21.69 27.14 -0.86
C ARG A 347 21.42 26.45 -2.18
N CYS A 348 20.28 26.73 -2.80
CA CYS A 348 19.95 26.38 -4.18
C CYS A 348 19.29 27.58 -4.90
N GLY A 349 19.11 27.48 -6.21
CA GLY A 349 18.33 28.46 -6.98
C GLY A 349 16.86 28.08 -6.98
N MET A 350 15.97 29.07 -6.97
CA MET A 350 14.53 28.89 -7.06
C MET A 350 13.97 29.73 -8.20
N VAL A 351 13.22 29.09 -9.10
CA VAL A 351 12.47 29.75 -10.17
C VAL A 351 11.00 29.81 -9.76
N ASP A 352 10.46 31.02 -9.72
CA ASP A 352 9.05 31.30 -9.53
C ASP A 352 8.40 31.56 -10.89
N LEU A 353 7.39 30.75 -11.26
CA LEU A 353 6.70 30.83 -12.55
C LEU A 353 5.33 31.50 -12.41
N ASP A 354 4.93 32.26 -13.42
CA ASP A 354 3.59 32.85 -13.54
C ASP A 354 2.65 31.80 -14.16
N GLY A 355 2.09 30.94 -13.30
CA GLY A 355 1.17 29.88 -13.69
C GLY A 355 1.49 28.52 -13.07
N THR A 356 0.61 27.54 -13.26
CA THR A 356 0.79 26.17 -12.77
C THR A 356 1.38 25.28 -13.86
N ILE A 357 2.56 24.71 -13.63
CA ILE A 357 3.14 23.68 -14.51
C ILE A 357 2.78 22.28 -13.99
N THR A 358 2.38 21.38 -14.88
CA THR A 358 2.18 19.98 -14.49
C THR A 358 3.53 19.25 -14.40
N PHE A 359 3.60 18.24 -13.54
CA PHE A 359 4.80 17.41 -13.41
C PHE A 359 5.17 16.66 -14.70
N GLY A 360 4.18 16.38 -15.56
CA GLY A 360 4.39 15.78 -16.88
C GLY A 360 5.16 16.72 -17.80
N ASP A 361 4.64 17.92 -17.99
CA ASP A 361 5.23 18.94 -18.87
C ASP A 361 6.64 19.34 -18.41
N PHE A 362 6.83 19.48 -17.09
CA PHE A 362 8.15 19.76 -16.51
C PHE A 362 9.18 18.68 -16.85
N LYS A 363 8.79 17.39 -16.78
CA LYS A 363 9.66 16.29 -17.13
C LYS A 363 9.98 16.24 -18.62
N GLU A 364 8.99 16.50 -19.48
CA GLU A 364 9.20 16.54 -20.93
C GLU A 364 10.20 17.62 -21.30
N LYS A 365 10.06 18.84 -20.75
CA LYS A 365 11.03 19.93 -20.94
C LYS A 365 12.44 19.56 -20.51
N ILE A 366 12.62 18.88 -19.37
CA ILE A 366 13.94 18.40 -18.92
C ILE A 366 14.52 17.37 -19.88
N ILE A 367 13.71 16.44 -20.38
CA ILE A 367 14.17 15.38 -21.30
C ILE A 367 14.57 15.99 -22.65
N GLU A 368 13.74 16.87 -23.19
CA GLU A 368 13.94 17.48 -24.51
C GLU A 368 15.18 18.40 -24.53
N LYS A 369 15.29 19.30 -23.56
CA LYS A 369 16.37 20.31 -23.52
C LYS A 369 17.64 19.82 -22.83
N SER A 370 17.56 18.76 -22.02
CA SER A 370 18.69 18.14 -21.30
C SER A 370 19.63 19.18 -20.65
N PRO A 371 19.10 20.06 -19.76
CA PRO A 371 19.88 21.14 -19.17
C PRO A 371 21.05 20.61 -18.35
N ASN A 372 22.16 21.35 -18.33
CA ASN A 372 23.29 21.05 -17.45
C ASN A 372 23.03 21.54 -16.02
N ALA A 373 21.96 21.06 -15.41
CA ALA A 373 21.51 21.41 -14.06
C ALA A 373 20.79 20.22 -13.40
N VAL A 374 20.73 20.22 -12.08
CA VAL A 374 19.87 19.32 -11.30
C VAL A 374 18.64 20.11 -10.92
N LEU A 375 17.44 19.61 -11.23
CA LEU A 375 16.17 20.30 -10.96
C LEU A 375 15.17 19.41 -10.24
N THR A 376 14.29 20.02 -9.44
CA THR A 376 13.12 19.38 -8.85
C THR A 376 11.92 20.31 -8.84
N TYR A 377 10.73 19.74 -8.77
CA TYR A 377 9.46 20.47 -8.66
C TYR A 377 8.75 20.09 -7.36
N THR A 378 8.38 21.10 -6.58
CA THR A 378 7.56 20.96 -5.37
C THR A 378 6.32 21.83 -5.52
N ASP A 379 6.27 22.99 -4.87
CA ASP A 379 5.39 24.14 -5.18
C ASP A 379 6.08 25.13 -6.15
N LYS A 380 7.41 25.16 -6.09
CA LYS A 380 8.31 25.94 -6.96
C LYS A 380 9.35 25.03 -7.60
N ILE A 381 10.08 25.57 -8.59
CA ILE A 381 11.17 24.86 -9.26
C ILE A 381 12.46 25.20 -8.53
N LEU A 382 13.11 24.19 -7.97
CA LEU A 382 14.40 24.32 -7.32
C LEU A 382 15.49 23.73 -8.21
N PHE A 383 16.67 24.34 -8.22
CA PHE A 383 17.78 23.87 -9.04
C PHE A 383 19.16 24.11 -8.41
N TRP A 384 20.11 23.28 -8.83
CA TRP A 384 21.54 23.53 -8.74
C TRP A 384 22.14 23.49 -10.14
N GLY A 385 22.99 24.44 -10.46
CA GLY A 385 23.53 24.66 -11.81
C GLY A 385 23.51 26.13 -12.18
N ASP A 386 23.75 26.39 -13.46
CA ASP A 386 23.78 27.74 -13.99
C ASP A 386 22.35 28.29 -14.18
N ARG A 387 22.13 29.53 -13.76
CA ARG A 387 20.85 30.22 -13.92
C ARG A 387 20.45 30.32 -15.39
N ASP A 388 21.37 30.65 -16.27
CA ASP A 388 21.08 30.89 -17.68
C ASP A 388 20.65 29.59 -18.39
N GLU A 389 21.18 28.45 -17.97
CA GLU A 389 20.76 27.14 -18.47
C GLU A 389 19.35 26.76 -18.03
N VAL A 390 18.98 27.10 -16.80
CA VAL A 390 17.65 26.78 -16.24
C VAL A 390 16.57 27.71 -16.79
N VAL A 391 16.87 29.00 -16.94
CA VAL A 391 15.93 29.99 -17.50
C VAL A 391 15.53 29.63 -18.93
N LYS A 392 16.44 29.09 -19.75
CA LYS A 392 16.16 28.62 -21.13
C LYS A 392 15.10 27.52 -21.20
N LEU A 393 14.79 26.84 -20.10
CA LEU A 393 13.75 25.80 -20.07
C LEU A 393 12.35 26.38 -20.21
N PHE A 394 12.14 27.61 -19.73
CA PHE A 394 10.83 28.25 -19.65
C PHE A 394 10.76 29.49 -20.57
N PRO A 395 9.57 29.84 -21.09
CA PRO A 395 9.35 31.14 -21.73
C PRO A 395 9.68 32.29 -20.78
N ALA A 396 10.32 33.34 -21.28
CA ALA A 396 10.79 34.45 -20.43
C ALA A 396 9.66 35.24 -19.76
N ASP A 397 8.49 35.28 -20.41
CA ASP A 397 7.25 35.86 -19.94
C ASP A 397 6.57 35.06 -18.82
N GLU A 398 6.86 33.76 -18.71
CA GLU A 398 6.36 32.91 -17.62
C GLU A 398 7.25 32.96 -16.36
N ILE A 399 8.42 33.60 -16.39
CA ILE A 399 9.34 33.63 -15.25
C ILE A 399 9.12 34.91 -14.44
N LYS A 400 8.55 34.77 -13.24
CA LYS A 400 8.32 35.88 -12.33
C LYS A 400 9.59 36.34 -11.64
N SER A 401 10.37 35.40 -11.12
CA SER A 401 11.67 35.69 -10.51
C SER A 401 12.56 34.46 -10.44
N VAL A 402 13.87 34.70 -10.37
CA VAL A 402 14.86 33.68 -10.00
C VAL A 402 15.64 34.21 -8.82
N VAL A 403 15.54 33.53 -7.68
CA VAL A 403 16.12 33.98 -6.41
C VAL A 403 16.83 32.82 -5.70
N PRO A 404 17.83 33.09 -4.85
CA PRO A 404 18.40 32.07 -3.97
C PRO A 404 17.37 31.59 -2.94
N LEU A 405 17.39 30.28 -2.67
CA LEU A 405 16.70 29.66 -1.55
C LEU A 405 17.74 29.03 -0.62
N ASP A 406 17.74 29.45 0.64
CA ASP A 406 18.59 28.91 1.70
C ASP A 406 17.86 27.81 2.47
N PHE A 407 18.56 26.71 2.77
CA PHE A 407 18.07 25.62 3.61
C PHE A 407 18.46 25.89 5.06
N GLU A 408 17.46 25.99 5.95
CA GLU A 408 17.71 26.14 7.40
C GLU A 408 18.43 24.91 7.99
N ASP A 409 17.98 23.73 7.60
CA ASP A 409 18.62 22.45 7.89
C ASP A 409 18.58 21.58 6.62
N GLY A 410 19.75 21.35 6.03
CA GLY A 410 19.87 20.55 4.80
C GLY A 410 19.42 19.10 4.97
N ALA A 411 19.58 18.52 6.17
CA ALA A 411 19.19 17.13 6.45
C ALA A 411 17.67 17.02 6.55
N GLN A 412 17.03 17.91 7.31
CA GLN A 412 15.56 17.98 7.35
C GLN A 412 14.97 18.32 5.99
N SER A 413 15.58 19.26 5.25
CA SER A 413 15.14 19.64 3.91
C SER A 413 15.20 18.47 2.93
N ALA A 414 16.26 17.65 2.98
CA ALA A 414 16.37 16.45 2.14
C ALA A 414 15.31 15.39 2.49
N LEU A 415 14.79 15.38 3.71
CA LEU A 415 13.80 14.41 4.19
C LEU A 415 12.36 14.93 4.13
N ALA A 416 12.17 16.23 3.89
CA ALA A 416 10.86 16.86 3.83
C ALA A 416 9.92 16.22 2.80
N SER A 417 10.46 15.70 1.68
CA SER A 417 9.67 14.97 0.70
C SER A 417 10.52 13.99 -0.13
N THR A 418 9.85 13.04 -0.80
CA THR A 418 10.55 12.12 -1.70
C THR A 418 11.15 12.79 -2.94
N PHE A 419 10.67 13.99 -3.30
CA PHE A 419 11.21 14.81 -4.39
C PHE A 419 12.50 15.50 -3.94
N MET A 420 12.48 16.11 -2.75
CA MET A 420 13.68 16.71 -2.14
C MET A 420 14.78 15.67 -1.92
N LYS A 421 14.43 14.49 -1.41
CA LYS A 421 15.40 13.40 -1.30
C LYS A 421 16.06 13.07 -2.64
N SER A 422 15.27 12.94 -3.70
CA SER A 422 15.78 12.65 -5.05
C SER A 422 16.64 13.79 -5.59
N PHE A 423 16.33 15.04 -5.25
CA PHE A 423 17.07 16.24 -5.64
C PHE A 423 18.48 16.24 -5.03
N PHE A 424 18.58 16.02 -3.71
CA PHE A 424 19.87 15.89 -3.01
C PHE A 424 20.66 14.65 -3.47
N GLU A 425 20.00 13.50 -3.69
CA GLU A 425 20.66 12.30 -4.21
C GLU A 425 21.24 12.50 -5.61
N GLU A 426 20.52 13.21 -6.49
CA GLU A 426 20.99 13.51 -7.84
C GLU A 426 22.18 14.47 -7.81
N ALA A 427 22.11 15.53 -7.00
CA ALA A 427 23.21 16.48 -6.83
C ALA A 427 24.46 15.79 -6.28
N LEU A 428 24.31 14.95 -5.25
CA LEU A 428 25.41 14.17 -4.69
C LEU A 428 26.00 13.20 -5.71
N ALA A 429 25.17 12.46 -6.46
CA ALA A 429 25.64 11.56 -7.50
C ALA A 429 26.40 12.30 -8.61
N THR A 430 25.96 13.51 -8.95
CA THR A 430 26.61 14.39 -9.93
C THR A 430 27.95 14.89 -9.41
N ALA A 431 28.00 15.38 -8.16
CA ALA A 431 29.22 15.79 -7.49
C ALA A 431 30.27 14.67 -7.41
N LEU A 432 29.84 13.45 -7.07
CA LEU A 432 30.74 12.29 -6.98
C LEU A 432 31.29 11.85 -8.35
N CYS A 433 30.54 12.07 -9.44
CA CYS A 433 30.98 11.80 -10.81
C CYS A 433 31.86 12.91 -11.42
N HIS A 434 31.82 14.12 -10.88
CA HIS A 434 32.48 15.29 -11.45
C HIS A 434 33.98 15.06 -11.68
N GLY A 435 34.47 15.38 -12.88
CA GLY A 435 35.86 15.23 -13.29
C GLY A 435 36.34 13.78 -13.47
N LYS A 436 35.44 12.79 -13.40
CA LYS A 436 35.79 11.36 -13.47
C LYS A 436 35.19 10.71 -14.72
N PRO A 437 35.83 9.67 -15.29
CA PRO A 437 35.32 8.92 -16.44
C PRO A 437 34.18 7.97 -16.05
N LEU A 438 33.10 8.53 -15.50
CA LEU A 438 31.93 7.86 -14.97
C LEU A 438 30.67 8.42 -15.62
N PHE A 439 29.69 7.56 -15.89
CA PHE A 439 28.34 7.96 -16.25
C PHE A 439 27.44 7.97 -15.02
N ARG A 440 26.71 9.06 -14.84
CA ARG A 440 25.55 9.10 -13.95
C ARG A 440 24.36 8.47 -14.68
N ARG A 441 23.81 7.39 -14.14
CA ARG A 441 22.62 6.70 -14.68
C ARG A 441 21.57 6.57 -13.59
N ARG A 442 20.31 6.47 -13.99
CA ARG A 442 19.19 6.27 -13.06
C ARG A 442 18.46 4.98 -13.40
N LYS A 443 18.19 4.18 -12.36
CA LYS A 443 17.33 2.99 -12.46
C LYS A 443 16.24 3.11 -11.41
N HIS A 444 14.99 3.16 -11.84
CA HIS A 444 13.84 3.44 -10.99
C HIS A 444 14.03 4.75 -10.19
N ARG A 445 14.27 4.66 -8.88
CA ARG A 445 14.47 5.78 -7.95
C ARG A 445 15.85 5.76 -7.33
N THR A 446 16.85 5.22 -8.02
CA THR A 446 18.21 5.11 -7.50
C THR A 446 19.21 5.53 -8.56
N TYR A 447 20.14 6.39 -8.16
CA TYR A 447 21.24 6.83 -9.00
C TYR A 447 22.39 5.84 -8.93
N HIS A 448 23.02 5.62 -10.07
CA HIS A 448 24.17 4.74 -10.23
C HIS A 448 25.28 5.52 -10.91
N THR A 449 26.48 5.34 -10.38
CA THR A 449 27.71 5.76 -11.02
C THR A 449 28.29 4.56 -11.77
N VAL A 450 28.48 4.68 -13.08
CA VAL A 450 28.80 3.56 -13.98
C VAL A 450 30.11 3.85 -14.71
N VAL A 451 31.02 2.88 -14.77
CA VAL A 451 32.28 3.04 -15.52
C VAL A 451 32.01 3.31 -17.01
N GLN A 452 32.67 4.33 -17.58
CA GLN A 452 32.60 4.58 -19.02
C GLN A 452 33.43 3.53 -19.78
N HIS A 453 32.81 2.88 -20.77
CA HIS A 453 33.42 1.75 -21.49
C HIS A 453 34.78 2.09 -22.11
N HIS A 454 34.89 3.26 -22.77
CA HIS A 454 36.12 3.71 -23.43
C HIS A 454 37.26 4.05 -22.45
N ALA A 455 36.94 4.32 -21.19
CA ALA A 455 37.90 4.71 -20.16
C ALA A 455 38.18 3.59 -19.14
N ALA A 456 37.80 2.34 -19.43
CA ALA A 456 37.95 1.21 -18.52
C ALA A 456 39.41 0.93 -18.09
N ASN A 457 40.39 1.40 -18.86
CA ASN A 457 41.82 1.29 -18.55
C ASN A 457 42.40 2.52 -17.83
N ASN A 458 41.59 3.52 -17.50
CA ASN A 458 42.05 4.69 -16.75
C ASN A 458 42.67 4.26 -15.39
N PRO A 459 43.82 4.84 -14.97
CA PRO A 459 44.47 4.51 -13.70
C PRO A 459 43.56 4.59 -12.48
N LEU A 460 42.55 5.46 -12.48
CA LEU A 460 41.54 5.59 -11.43
C LEU A 460 40.84 4.25 -11.12
N PHE A 461 40.68 3.38 -12.13
CA PHE A 461 40.00 2.09 -11.97
C PHE A 461 40.94 0.93 -11.65
N PHE A 462 42.25 1.18 -11.44
CA PHE A 462 43.22 0.12 -11.18
C PHE A 462 42.85 -0.69 -9.93
N GLY A 463 42.48 -0.02 -8.82
CA GLY A 463 42.03 -0.69 -7.59
C GLY A 463 40.84 -1.62 -7.85
N LEU A 464 39.82 -1.13 -8.56
CA LEU A 464 38.62 -1.92 -8.91
C LEU A 464 38.96 -3.14 -9.79
N ARG A 465 39.83 -2.97 -10.79
CA ARG A 465 40.29 -4.07 -11.64
C ARG A 465 41.13 -5.08 -10.88
N ASN A 466 41.97 -4.62 -9.96
CA ASN A 466 42.81 -5.48 -9.13
C ASN A 466 41.95 -6.34 -8.20
N VAL A 467 40.91 -5.79 -7.56
CA VAL A 467 39.98 -6.59 -6.75
C VAL A 467 39.28 -7.66 -7.59
N LEU A 468 38.96 -7.35 -8.84
CA LEU A 468 38.34 -8.27 -9.79
C LEU A 468 39.32 -9.16 -10.56
N ASN A 469 40.61 -9.19 -10.17
CA ASN A 469 41.62 -9.99 -10.84
C ASN A 469 41.26 -11.47 -10.93
N TYR A 470 41.86 -12.13 -11.93
CA TYR A 470 41.82 -13.58 -12.10
C TYR A 470 43.14 -14.05 -12.71
N ASN A 471 43.75 -15.07 -12.10
CA ASN A 471 45.05 -15.63 -12.52
C ASN A 471 46.14 -14.57 -12.74
N GLY A 472 46.27 -13.62 -11.82
CA GLY A 472 47.31 -12.58 -11.87
C GLY A 472 47.08 -11.47 -12.90
N LYS A 473 45.97 -11.50 -13.65
CA LYS A 473 45.60 -10.44 -14.60
C LYS A 473 44.51 -9.54 -14.02
N PRO A 474 44.58 -8.20 -14.23
CA PRO A 474 43.52 -7.29 -13.80
C PRO A 474 42.17 -7.70 -14.40
N GLY A 475 41.13 -7.68 -13.57
CA GLY A 475 39.79 -8.04 -13.97
C GLY A 475 39.21 -7.09 -15.00
N TYR A 476 38.30 -7.60 -15.83
CA TYR A 476 37.45 -6.76 -16.67
C TYR A 476 36.42 -6.04 -15.79
N ILE A 477 36.22 -4.75 -16.06
CA ILE A 477 35.21 -3.90 -15.41
C ILE A 477 34.12 -3.43 -16.38
N THR A 478 34.31 -3.65 -17.68
CA THR A 478 33.29 -3.41 -18.72
C THR A 478 33.39 -4.52 -19.77
N GLY A 479 32.36 -4.69 -20.60
CA GLY A 479 32.40 -5.63 -21.72
C GLY A 479 31.04 -5.91 -22.34
N ASN A 480 30.98 -6.88 -23.26
CA ASN A 480 29.75 -7.38 -23.85
C ASN A 480 29.14 -8.49 -22.98
N VAL A 481 27.81 -8.64 -23.01
CA VAL A 481 27.11 -9.74 -22.37
C VAL A 481 27.06 -10.93 -23.34
N PRO A 482 27.70 -12.08 -23.03
CA PRO A 482 27.72 -13.23 -23.92
C PRO A 482 26.31 -13.72 -24.26
N GLY A 483 26.05 -13.99 -25.54
CA GLY A 483 24.76 -14.49 -26.03
C GLY A 483 23.69 -13.42 -26.24
N LEU A 484 23.95 -12.15 -25.92
CA LEU A 484 23.03 -11.04 -26.20
C LEU A 484 23.69 -10.04 -27.16
N LYS A 485 23.04 -9.81 -28.31
CA LYS A 485 23.50 -8.84 -29.30
C LYS A 485 23.27 -7.41 -28.80
N ASP A 486 24.27 -6.54 -28.97
CA ASP A 486 24.22 -5.11 -28.62
C ASP A 486 23.93 -4.83 -27.14
N VAL A 487 24.28 -5.77 -26.25
CA VAL A 487 24.16 -5.61 -24.80
C VAL A 487 25.54 -5.57 -24.16
N THR A 488 25.82 -4.45 -23.48
CA THR A 488 27.06 -4.24 -22.73
C THR A 488 26.80 -4.22 -21.23
N TRP A 489 27.85 -4.45 -20.46
CA TRP A 489 27.85 -4.34 -19.01
C TRP A 489 29.05 -3.51 -18.53
N ALA A 490 28.88 -2.88 -17.37
CA ALA A 490 29.93 -2.14 -16.68
C ALA A 490 29.78 -2.29 -15.16
N GLU A 491 30.89 -2.28 -14.43
CA GLU A 491 30.85 -2.14 -12.98
C GLU A 491 30.24 -0.76 -12.63
N SER A 492 29.47 -0.75 -11.56
CA SER A 492 28.78 0.44 -11.09
C SER A 492 28.68 0.44 -9.57
N VAL A 493 28.27 1.56 -9.00
CA VAL A 493 27.89 1.67 -7.59
C VAL A 493 26.59 2.45 -7.51
N SER A 494 25.61 1.94 -6.76
CA SER A 494 24.40 2.69 -6.47
C SER A 494 24.66 3.68 -5.34
N ILE A 495 24.12 4.88 -5.46
CA ILE A 495 24.19 5.95 -4.48
C ILE A 495 22.77 6.17 -3.95
N ARG A 496 22.61 6.12 -2.63
CA ARG A 496 21.36 6.42 -1.93
C ARG A 496 21.66 7.24 -0.69
N LEU A 497 20.72 8.09 -0.32
CA LEU A 497 20.76 8.90 0.89
C LEU A 497 19.85 8.26 1.94
N GLU A 498 20.36 8.04 3.15
CA GLU A 498 19.58 7.55 4.28
C GLU A 498 19.82 8.45 5.50
N GLU A 499 18.76 8.80 6.23
CA GLU A 499 18.89 9.44 7.54
C GLU A 499 18.90 8.38 8.62
N ARG A 500 19.84 8.51 9.55
CA ARG A 500 19.92 7.71 10.78
C ARG A 500 20.49 8.58 11.90
N ASP A 501 19.76 8.67 13.00
CA ASP A 501 20.15 9.39 14.22
C ASP A 501 20.42 10.89 14.00
N GLY A 502 19.56 11.55 13.22
CA GLY A 502 19.66 12.96 12.86
C GLY A 502 20.77 13.26 11.85
N ARG A 503 21.45 12.24 11.31
CA ARG A 503 22.57 12.39 10.37
C ARG A 503 22.25 11.74 9.04
N LEU A 504 22.67 12.39 7.95
CA LEU A 504 22.58 11.84 6.62
C LEU A 504 23.81 10.99 6.27
N TRP A 505 23.53 9.86 5.65
CA TRP A 505 24.51 8.87 5.23
C TRP A 505 24.35 8.61 3.75
N VAL A 506 25.47 8.57 3.03
CA VAL A 506 25.51 8.06 1.66
C VAL A 506 25.77 6.56 1.70
N MET A 507 24.80 5.81 1.19
CA MET A 507 24.82 4.36 1.10
C MET A 507 25.36 3.96 -0.27
N LEU A 508 26.55 3.36 -0.30
CA LEU A 508 27.20 2.90 -1.52
C LEU A 508 26.99 1.40 -1.68
N ARG A 509 26.43 0.93 -2.79
CA ARG A 509 26.33 -0.51 -3.07
C ARG A 509 26.93 -0.85 -4.42
N PRO A 510 28.08 -1.54 -4.46
CA PRO A 510 28.63 -2.05 -5.71
C PRO A 510 27.60 -2.91 -6.45
N ASP A 511 27.41 -2.64 -7.73
CA ASP A 511 26.48 -3.32 -8.62
C ASP A 511 27.07 -3.44 -10.03
N ILE A 512 26.37 -4.13 -10.94
CA ILE A 512 26.74 -4.23 -12.35
C ILE A 512 25.62 -3.60 -13.16
N TRP A 513 25.95 -2.62 -13.98
CA TRP A 513 25.04 -1.95 -14.91
C TRP A 513 24.94 -2.72 -16.23
N ILE A 514 23.75 -2.74 -16.84
CA ILE A 514 23.50 -3.34 -18.16
C ILE A 514 22.95 -2.24 -19.08
N THR A 515 23.51 -2.13 -20.28
CA THR A 515 23.09 -1.19 -21.31
C THR A 515 22.72 -1.95 -22.59
N PRO A 516 21.53 -1.76 -23.17
CA PRO A 516 20.43 -0.92 -22.67
C PRO A 516 19.74 -1.55 -21.44
N LEU A 517 19.19 -0.70 -20.55
CA LEU A 517 18.63 -1.16 -19.27
C LEU A 517 17.44 -2.14 -19.44
N ALA A 518 16.67 -2.00 -20.52
CA ALA A 518 15.56 -2.89 -20.86
C ALA A 518 15.99 -4.36 -21.01
N LYS A 519 17.22 -4.60 -21.48
CA LYS A 519 17.81 -5.93 -21.68
C LYS A 519 18.34 -6.58 -20.40
N ARG A 520 18.25 -5.90 -19.24
CA ARG A 520 18.80 -6.41 -17.98
C ARG A 520 18.19 -7.74 -17.54
N GLN A 521 16.90 -7.97 -17.79
CA GLN A 521 16.23 -9.21 -17.39
C GLN A 521 16.79 -10.42 -18.15
N GLU A 522 17.05 -10.26 -19.45
CA GLU A 522 17.70 -11.28 -20.29
C GLU A 522 19.12 -11.61 -19.79
N ALA A 523 19.83 -10.61 -19.25
CA ALA A 523 21.18 -10.77 -18.69
C ALA A 523 21.23 -11.38 -17.25
N ARG A 524 20.13 -11.88 -16.69
CA ARG A 524 20.06 -12.36 -15.29
C ARG A 524 21.05 -13.49 -14.99
N ALA A 525 21.20 -14.45 -15.91
CA ALA A 525 22.15 -15.56 -15.74
C ALA A 525 23.60 -15.06 -15.71
N PHE A 526 23.95 -14.13 -16.60
CA PHE A 526 25.25 -13.47 -16.63
C PHE A 526 25.55 -12.70 -15.33
N LEU A 527 24.59 -11.89 -14.87
CA LEU A 527 24.71 -11.14 -13.62
C LEU A 527 24.89 -12.07 -12.41
N ARG A 528 24.16 -13.18 -12.34
CA ARG A 528 24.31 -14.20 -11.29
C ARG A 528 25.73 -14.77 -11.30
N LYS A 529 26.26 -15.16 -12.47
CA LYS A 529 27.61 -15.72 -12.62
C LYS A 529 28.70 -14.74 -12.18
N ARG A 530 28.62 -13.45 -12.55
CA ARG A 530 29.61 -12.44 -12.12
C ARG A 530 29.57 -12.10 -10.63
N ARG A 531 28.44 -12.32 -9.97
CA ARG A 531 28.28 -12.06 -8.52
C ARG A 531 28.62 -13.26 -7.66
N LEU A 532 28.67 -14.47 -8.22
CA LEU A 532 28.82 -15.72 -7.49
C LEU A 532 30.02 -15.73 -6.52
N TYR A 533 31.12 -15.06 -6.88
CA TYR A 533 32.35 -15.04 -6.09
C TYR A 533 32.57 -13.73 -5.30
N ARG A 534 31.55 -12.85 -5.22
CA ARG A 534 31.62 -11.57 -4.49
C ARG A 534 31.16 -11.73 -3.03
N TYR A 535 31.75 -12.68 -2.33
CA TYR A 535 31.52 -12.89 -0.89
C TYR A 535 32.10 -11.73 -0.05
N ASN A 536 31.84 -11.72 1.26
CA ASN A 536 32.13 -10.61 2.16
C ASN A 536 33.53 -9.97 1.98
N PRO A 537 34.65 -10.72 1.91
CA PRO A 537 35.97 -10.10 1.75
C PRO A 537 36.12 -9.33 0.43
N LYS A 538 35.70 -9.94 -0.69
CA LYS A 538 35.77 -9.31 -2.01
C LYS A 538 34.77 -8.15 -2.12
N SER A 539 33.61 -8.25 -1.47
CA SER A 539 32.63 -7.17 -1.40
C SER A 539 33.16 -5.94 -0.66
N TYR A 540 33.89 -6.13 0.45
CA TYR A 540 34.53 -5.03 1.17
C TYR A 540 35.62 -4.34 0.34
N HIS A 541 36.49 -5.11 -0.32
CA HIS A 541 37.50 -4.52 -1.19
C HIS A 541 36.89 -3.83 -2.43
N LEU A 542 35.77 -4.33 -2.96
CA LEU A 542 35.03 -3.64 -4.02
C LEU A 542 34.47 -2.31 -3.53
N LEU A 543 33.93 -2.29 -2.31
CA LEU A 543 33.46 -1.06 -1.69
C LEU A 543 34.62 -0.07 -1.49
N ASP A 544 35.76 -0.53 -0.97
CA ASP A 544 36.96 0.31 -0.82
C ASP A 544 37.39 0.92 -2.15
N ALA A 545 37.51 0.10 -3.20
CA ALA A 545 37.86 0.59 -4.53
C ALA A 545 36.86 1.65 -5.04
N TRP A 546 35.56 1.50 -4.77
CA TRP A 546 34.57 2.51 -5.13
C TRP A 546 34.68 3.78 -4.30
N ILE A 547 34.97 3.69 -3.00
CA ILE A 547 35.20 4.86 -2.15
C ILE A 547 36.42 5.64 -2.66
N GLU A 548 37.51 4.94 -2.99
CA GLU A 548 38.73 5.53 -3.56
C GLU A 548 38.45 6.20 -4.91
N ILE A 549 37.70 5.53 -5.81
CA ILE A 549 37.30 6.11 -7.10
C ILE A 549 36.49 7.41 -6.89
N LEU A 550 35.58 7.44 -5.93
CA LEU A 550 34.65 8.56 -5.76
C LEU A 550 35.25 9.73 -4.95
N LEU A 551 36.03 9.43 -3.91
CA LEU A 551 36.53 10.38 -2.92
C LEU A 551 38.06 10.53 -2.89
N GLY A 552 38.81 9.68 -3.61
CA GLY A 552 40.27 9.73 -3.69
C GLY A 552 41.01 9.00 -2.56
N GLU A 553 40.39 8.80 -1.41
CA GLU A 553 40.96 8.07 -0.27
C GLU A 553 39.92 7.25 0.49
N VAL A 554 40.37 6.28 1.29
CA VAL A 554 39.50 5.34 2.02
C VAL A 554 40.01 5.14 3.44
N GLY A 555 39.10 5.18 4.42
CA GLY A 555 39.35 4.69 5.78
C GLY A 555 40.14 5.62 6.70
N SER A 556 40.75 6.70 6.18
CA SER A 556 41.37 7.77 6.97
C SER A 556 40.36 8.48 7.86
N GLY A 557 39.11 8.56 7.40
CA GLY A 557 38.07 9.34 8.06
C GLY A 557 38.22 10.84 7.81
N SER A 558 39.00 11.27 6.83
CA SER A 558 39.00 12.66 6.39
C SER A 558 37.66 13.07 5.82
N ALA A 559 37.40 14.37 5.82
CA ALA A 559 36.29 14.99 5.11
C ALA A 559 36.73 15.36 3.69
N ILE A 560 36.10 14.80 2.67
CA ILE A 560 36.35 15.14 1.27
C ILE A 560 35.22 16.01 0.74
N LYS A 561 35.57 17.20 0.25
CA LYS A 561 34.63 18.11 -0.41
C LYS A 561 34.38 17.66 -1.84
N VAL A 562 33.11 17.47 -2.20
CA VAL A 562 32.64 17.18 -3.55
C VAL A 562 31.59 18.20 -3.96
N SER A 563 31.71 18.74 -5.17
CA SER A 563 30.84 19.82 -5.65
C SER A 563 30.10 19.41 -6.92
N CYS A 564 28.79 19.65 -6.94
CA CYS A 564 27.96 19.62 -8.14
C CYS A 564 28.01 21.01 -8.78
N PHE A 565 28.41 21.09 -10.05
CA PHE A 565 28.57 22.34 -10.81
C PHE A 565 29.45 23.37 -10.07
N PRO A 566 30.75 23.07 -9.84
CA PRO A 566 31.62 23.92 -9.01
C PRO A 566 31.73 25.36 -9.53
N ASP A 567 31.61 25.56 -10.84
CA ASP A 567 31.76 26.86 -11.50
C ASP A 567 30.43 27.61 -11.68
N ALA A 568 29.30 27.03 -11.25
CA ALA A 568 27.97 27.63 -11.43
C ALA A 568 27.57 28.53 -10.26
N GLU A 569 26.69 29.51 -10.54
CA GLU A 569 26.11 30.42 -9.53
C GLU A 569 25.49 29.66 -8.35
N TYR A 570 24.73 28.59 -8.64
CA TYR A 570 24.10 27.74 -7.64
C TYR A 570 24.79 26.37 -7.57
N SER A 571 25.98 26.33 -6.97
CA SER A 571 26.73 25.08 -6.76
C SER A 571 26.27 24.31 -5.52
N ALA A 572 26.22 22.97 -5.62
CA ALA A 572 25.88 22.10 -4.49
C ALA A 572 27.16 21.50 -3.90
N ASN A 573 27.58 21.96 -2.72
CA ASN A 573 28.81 21.50 -2.06
C ASN A 573 28.47 20.51 -0.94
N PHE A 574 29.10 19.34 -0.97
CA PHE A 574 28.98 18.30 0.06
C PHE A 574 30.34 18.01 0.67
N GLU A 575 30.40 17.68 1.95
CA GLU A 575 31.57 17.05 2.56
C GLU A 575 31.21 15.64 3.01
N VAL A 576 31.96 14.65 2.52
CA VAL A 576 31.69 13.23 2.78
C VAL A 576 32.88 12.64 3.52
N GLY A 577 32.61 11.94 4.63
CA GLY A 577 33.64 11.22 5.36
C GLY A 577 34.10 9.98 4.58
N THR A 578 35.40 9.70 4.56
CA THR A 578 35.99 8.57 3.79
C THR A 578 35.96 7.24 4.54
N ARG A 579 35.44 7.23 5.77
CA ARG A 579 35.35 6.05 6.64
C ARG A 579 33.90 5.58 6.74
N THR A 580 33.67 4.31 6.39
CA THR A 580 32.35 3.69 6.55
C THR A 580 32.01 3.49 8.02
N ALA A 581 30.73 3.50 8.39
CA ALA A 581 30.32 3.19 9.75
C ALA A 581 30.60 1.72 10.13
N TYR A 582 31.05 1.49 11.36
CA TYR A 582 31.37 0.18 11.95
C TYR A 582 30.66 -0.01 13.31
N SER A 583 30.30 -1.24 13.65
CA SER A 583 29.70 -1.57 14.95
C SER A 583 30.63 -1.33 16.16
N ARG A 584 31.96 -1.23 15.94
CA ARG A 584 32.96 -0.98 16.99
C ARG A 584 33.11 0.50 17.37
N GLY A 585 32.48 1.43 16.64
CA GLY A 585 32.58 2.87 16.88
C GLY A 585 33.98 3.41 16.60
N GLY A 586 34.15 4.20 15.54
CA GLY A 586 35.43 4.81 15.20
C GLY A 586 35.29 6.05 14.34
N GLY A 587 35.78 7.19 14.84
CA GLY A 587 35.88 8.49 14.18
C GLY A 587 34.57 9.28 14.13
N TYR A 588 33.54 8.67 13.55
CA TYR A 588 32.21 9.28 13.42
C TYR A 588 31.24 8.42 14.22
N GLY A 589 31.29 8.58 15.54
CA GLY A 589 30.42 7.85 16.46
C GLY A 589 28.98 8.30 16.32
N ARG A 590 28.12 7.32 16.04
CA ARG A 590 26.64 7.32 15.94
C ARG A 590 26.04 8.23 14.89
#